data_AF-A0A1M6GYV4-F1
#
_entry.id   AF-A0A1M6GYV4-F1
#
_cell.length_a   1.000
_cell.length_b   1.000
_cell.length_c   1.000
_cell.angle_alpha   90.00
_cell.angle_beta   90.00
_cell.angle_gamma   90.00
#
_symmetry.space_group_name_H-M   'P 1'
#
loop_
_entity.id
_entity.type
_entity.pdbx_description
1 polymer ?
#
loop_
_entity_poly.entity_id
_entity_poly.type
_entity_poly.pdbx_seq_one_letter_code
_entity_poly.pdbx_strand_id
1 'polypeptide(L)'
;MPKFTSITFTALYLIAMLKPVEPILEYCFNYNYIVETLCVNKDKPSLNCNGKCYLIKQLKSNKSDSKKTNTTQQIQLENYPIGFIEITAIKNPIISITKTRSFYNYLNNYSFLKKNIPFHPPKAS
;
A
#
# COMPACT_ATOMS: atom_id res chain seq x y z
N MET A 1 -24.99 6.56 -28.51
CA MET A 1 -23.95 7.47 -27.98
C MET A 1 -23.55 7.30 -26.50
N PRO A 2 -24.32 6.66 -25.58
CA PRO A 2 -23.89 6.56 -24.17
C PRO A 2 -22.77 5.55 -23.92
N LYS A 3 -22.60 4.57 -24.82
CA LYS A 3 -21.51 3.57 -24.72
C LYS A 3 -20.14 4.20 -24.95
N PHE A 4 -20.04 5.15 -25.89
CA PHE A 4 -18.77 5.83 -26.18
C PHE A 4 -18.36 6.74 -25.03
N THR A 5 -19.31 7.52 -24.46
CA THR A 5 -19.04 8.34 -23.29
C THR A 5 -18.61 7.49 -22.10
N SER A 6 -19.29 6.36 -21.84
CA SER A 6 -18.89 5.42 -20.79
C SER A 6 -17.46 4.89 -21.01
N ILE A 7 -17.12 4.45 -22.22
CA ILE A 7 -15.76 3.96 -22.54
C ILE A 7 -14.72 5.06 -22.30
N THR A 8 -15.00 6.30 -22.69
CA THR A 8 -14.06 7.41 -22.47
C THR A 8 -13.84 7.69 -20.98
N PHE A 9 -14.90 7.67 -20.16
CA PHE A 9 -14.77 7.86 -18.71
C PHE A 9 -14.00 6.71 -18.05
N THR A 10 -14.26 5.46 -18.45
CA THR A 10 -13.52 4.29 -17.95
C THR A 10 -12.05 4.36 -18.34
N ALA A 11 -11.72 4.75 -19.57
CA ALA A 11 -10.33 4.91 -20.02
C ALA A 11 -9.60 6.01 -19.22
N LEU A 12 -10.24 7.16 -19.01
CA LEU A 12 -9.67 8.25 -18.19
C LEU A 12 -9.42 7.81 -16.75
N TYR A 13 -10.34 7.04 -16.15
CA TYR A 13 -10.16 6.48 -14.82
C TYR A 13 -8.95 5.54 -14.76
N LEU A 14 -8.79 4.63 -15.73
CA LEU A 14 -7.62 3.74 -15.81
C LEU A 14 -6.31 4.51 -15.94
N ILE A 15 -6.29 5.61 -16.68
CA ILE A 15 -5.11 6.48 -16.80
C ILE A 15 -4.79 7.16 -15.47
N ALA A 16 -5.81 7.63 -14.74
CA ALA A 16 -5.61 8.21 -13.41
C ALA A 16 -4.99 7.20 -12.42
N MET A 17 -5.28 5.91 -12.58
CA MET A 17 -4.72 4.85 -11.75
C MET A 17 -3.25 4.53 -11.99
N LEU A 18 -2.68 5.00 -13.11
CA LEU A 18 -1.25 4.84 -13.42
C LEU A 18 -0.37 5.90 -12.76
N LYS A 19 -0.96 6.90 -12.08
CA LYS A 19 -0.24 7.96 -11.34
C LYS A 19 0.93 7.50 -10.47
N PRO A 20 0.84 6.43 -9.65
CA PRO A 20 1.98 6.00 -8.83
C PRO A 20 3.16 5.41 -9.63
N VAL A 21 2.96 5.06 -10.90
CA VAL A 21 3.98 4.45 -11.78
C VAL A 21 4.82 5.51 -12.49
N GLU A 22 4.34 6.75 -12.58
CA GLU A 22 4.99 7.89 -13.24
C GLU A 22 6.49 8.06 -12.91
N PRO A 23 6.94 8.12 -11.63
CA PRO A 23 8.36 8.31 -11.32
C PRO A 23 9.25 7.12 -11.71
N ILE A 24 8.68 5.91 -11.83
CA ILE A 24 9.42 4.71 -12.26
C ILE A 24 9.62 4.76 -13.77
N LEU A 25 8.59 5.16 -14.52
CA LEU A 25 8.67 5.35 -15.97
C LEU A 25 9.74 6.38 -16.34
N GLU A 26 9.73 7.54 -15.66
CA GLU A 26 10.76 8.57 -15.87
C GLU A 26 12.17 8.03 -15.62
N TYR A 27 12.34 7.26 -14.54
CA TYR A 27 13.62 6.65 -14.21
C TYR A 27 14.11 5.66 -15.29
N CYS A 28 13.21 4.85 -15.85
CA CYS A 28 13.56 3.88 -16.89
C CYS A 28 13.89 4.55 -18.23
N PHE A 29 13.07 5.51 -18.68
CA PHE A 29 13.29 6.17 -19.97
C PHE A 29 14.50 7.12 -19.96
N ASN A 30 14.72 7.81 -18.85
CA ASN A 30 15.80 8.80 -18.71
C ASN A 30 16.97 8.29 -17.87
N TYR A 31 17.18 6.97 -17.79
CA TYR A 31 18.16 6.36 -16.90
C TYR A 31 19.57 6.96 -17.04
N ASN A 32 20.11 7.05 -18.26
CA ASN A 32 21.46 7.57 -18.50
C ASN A 32 21.58 9.03 -18.04
N TYR A 33 20.62 9.87 -18.42
CA TYR A 33 20.56 11.27 -18.00
C TYR A 33 20.51 11.40 -16.47
N ILE A 34 19.69 10.59 -15.80
CA ILE A 34 19.57 10.61 -14.34
C ILE A 34 20.88 10.20 -13.67
N VAL A 35 21.54 9.15 -14.18
CA VAL A 35 22.81 8.66 -13.61
C VAL A 35 23.94 9.66 -13.81
N GLU A 36 24.05 10.28 -14.98
CA GLU A 36 25.17 11.16 -15.33
C GLU A 36 25.01 12.57 -14.75
N THR A 37 23.78 13.10 -14.72
CA THR A 37 23.54 14.51 -14.41
C THR A 37 22.85 14.74 -13.06
N LEU A 38 21.87 13.90 -12.69
CA LEU A 38 21.02 14.12 -11.51
C LEU A 38 21.46 13.31 -10.27
N CYS A 39 22.30 12.29 -10.45
CA CYS A 39 22.79 11.44 -9.37
C CYS A 39 23.83 12.18 -8.52
N VAL A 40 23.48 12.48 -7.26
CA VAL A 40 24.39 13.17 -6.32
C VAL A 40 25.54 12.30 -5.80
N ASN A 41 25.44 10.97 -5.96
CA ASN A 41 26.43 10.00 -5.48
C ASN A 41 27.30 9.43 -6.61
N LYS A 42 27.41 10.13 -7.74
CA LYS A 42 28.20 9.67 -8.90
C LYS A 42 29.70 9.49 -8.58
N ASP A 43 30.24 10.30 -7.66
CA ASP A 43 31.65 10.23 -7.24
C ASP A 43 31.93 9.12 -6.20
N LYS A 44 30.90 8.34 -5.80
CA LYS A 44 30.99 7.26 -4.82
C LYS A 44 30.56 5.92 -5.44
N PRO A 45 31.37 5.33 -6.35
CA PRO A 45 31.01 4.13 -7.08
C PRO A 45 30.77 2.92 -6.15
N SER A 46 31.41 2.87 -4.98
CA SER A 46 31.22 1.81 -3.98
C SER A 46 29.78 1.68 -3.47
N LEU A 47 28.97 2.74 -3.57
CA LEU A 47 27.57 2.74 -3.12
C LEU A 47 26.59 2.13 -4.13
N ASN A 48 27.01 1.87 -5.37
CA ASN A 48 26.14 1.33 -6.44
C ASN A 48 24.79 2.06 -6.55
N CYS A 49 24.84 3.40 -6.45
CA CYS A 49 23.67 4.27 -6.37
C CYS A 49 22.87 4.26 -7.68
N ASN A 50 23.53 4.42 -8.83
CA ASN A 50 22.90 4.31 -10.16
C ASN A 50 21.61 5.15 -10.28
N GLY A 51 21.62 6.40 -9.80
CA GLY A 51 20.45 7.29 -9.86
C GLY A 51 19.32 6.96 -8.87
N LYS A 52 19.43 5.92 -8.04
CA LYS A 52 18.40 5.55 -7.04
C LYS A 52 18.11 6.66 -6.03
N CYS A 53 19.09 7.52 -5.73
CA CYS A 53 18.90 8.68 -4.86
C CYS A 53 17.85 9.66 -5.42
N TYR A 54 17.84 9.86 -6.74
CA TYR A 54 16.86 10.70 -7.42
C TYR A 54 15.48 10.06 -7.41
N LEU A 55 15.39 8.76 -7.76
CA LEU A 55 14.13 8.01 -7.73
C LEU A 55 13.48 8.02 -6.34
N ILE A 56 14.26 7.78 -5.28
CA ILE A 56 13.76 7.84 -3.90
C ILE A 56 13.26 9.24 -3.54
N LYS A 57 13.92 10.30 -4.01
CA LYS A 57 13.47 11.68 -3.80
C LYS A 57 12.12 11.93 -4.46
N GLN A 58 11.93 11.51 -5.72
CA GLN A 58 10.66 11.64 -6.41
C GLN A 58 9.53 10.85 -5.73
N LEU A 59 9.82 9.60 -5.34
CA LEU A 59 8.87 8.76 -4.60
C LEU A 59 8.48 9.33 -3.23
N LYS A 60 9.35 10.13 -2.59
CA LYS A 60 9.05 10.82 -1.33
C LYS A 60 8.30 12.13 -1.55
N SER A 61 8.61 12.87 -2.62
CA SER A 61 7.90 14.11 -2.97
C SER A 61 6.43 13.83 -3.26
N ASN A 62 6.15 12.77 -4.04
CA ASN A 62 4.79 12.32 -4.32
C ASN A 62 4.02 11.85 -3.06
N LYS A 63 4.73 11.57 -1.95
CA LYS A 63 4.13 11.22 -0.65
C LYS A 63 3.99 12.40 0.29
N SER A 64 4.81 13.45 0.15
CA SER A 64 4.82 14.58 1.10
C SER A 64 3.63 15.52 0.96
N ASP A 65 2.96 15.51 -0.20
CA ASP A 65 1.67 16.18 -0.36
C ASP A 65 0.56 15.50 0.48
N SER A 66 0.82 14.28 0.98
CA SER A 66 -0.05 13.48 1.84
C SER A 66 0.67 13.11 3.14
N LYS A 67 0.92 14.12 3.98
CA LYS A 67 1.21 14.07 5.43
C LYS A 67 2.11 12.91 5.95
N LYS A 68 3.33 13.32 6.36
CA LYS A 68 4.30 12.60 7.21
C LYS A 68 3.65 11.60 8.20
N THR A 69 3.72 10.30 7.91
CA THR A 69 3.74 9.27 8.96
C THR A 69 4.84 8.25 8.65
N ASN A 70 5.82 8.18 9.56
CA ASN A 70 6.93 7.26 9.50
C ASN A 70 6.46 5.93 10.06
N THR A 71 6.19 4.92 9.22
CA THR A 71 6.52 3.48 9.38
C THR A 71 5.62 2.67 8.44
N THR A 72 6.21 1.64 7.82
CA THR A 72 5.61 0.74 6.81
C THR A 72 5.26 1.38 5.47
N GLN A 73 5.48 0.63 4.38
CA GLN A 73 5.08 0.98 3.02
C GLN A 73 3.53 0.98 2.94
N GLN A 74 2.89 1.99 3.51
CA GLN A 74 1.45 2.18 3.38
C GLN A 74 1.16 2.60 1.94
N ILE A 75 0.34 1.80 1.26
CA ILE A 75 -0.34 2.24 0.05
C ILE A 75 -1.26 3.37 0.51
N GLN A 76 -0.94 4.60 0.11
CA GLN A 76 -1.79 5.76 0.36
C GLN A 76 -3.00 5.62 -0.55
N LEU A 77 -4.04 4.97 -0.03
CA LEU A 77 -5.33 4.77 -0.71
C LEU A 77 -5.95 6.11 -1.12
N GLU A 78 -5.54 7.23 -0.49
CA GLU A 78 -5.95 8.59 -0.84
C GLU A 78 -5.57 8.99 -2.27
N ASN A 79 -4.47 8.43 -2.80
CA ASN A 79 -4.00 8.72 -4.15
C ASN A 79 -4.71 7.87 -5.23
N TYR A 80 -5.60 6.97 -4.82
CA TYR A 80 -6.37 6.12 -5.70
C TYR A 80 -7.84 6.54 -5.59
N PRO A 81 -8.53 6.92 -6.68
CA PRO A 81 -9.97 7.14 -6.63
C PRO A 81 -10.72 5.82 -6.45
N ILE A 82 -10.75 5.32 -5.21
CA ILE A 82 -11.53 4.17 -4.80
C ILE A 82 -12.96 4.67 -4.67
N GLY A 83 -13.81 4.33 -5.64
CA GLY A 83 -15.24 4.56 -5.51
C GLY A 83 -15.78 3.76 -4.32
N PHE A 84 -16.87 4.23 -3.71
CA PHE A 84 -17.58 3.49 -2.69
C PHE A 84 -18.07 2.15 -3.28
N ILE A 85 -17.34 1.07 -3.02
CA ILE A 85 -17.78 -0.29 -3.34
C ILE A 85 -18.52 -0.79 -2.10
N GLU A 86 -19.84 -0.74 -2.14
CA GLU A 86 -20.65 -1.53 -1.22
C GLU A 86 -20.51 -2.99 -1.65
N ILE A 87 -19.80 -3.78 -0.83
CA ILE A 87 -19.77 -5.23 -0.98
C ILE A 87 -21.15 -5.74 -0.60
N THR A 88 -22.07 -5.72 -1.56
CA THR A 88 -23.43 -6.21 -1.40
C THR A 88 -23.38 -7.74 -1.38
N ALA A 89 -23.20 -8.28 -0.18
CA ALA A 89 -23.29 -9.69 0.18
C ALA A 89 -22.32 -10.63 -0.55
N ILE A 90 -21.23 -11.00 0.14
CA ILE A 90 -20.52 -12.24 -0.16
C ILE A 90 -21.49 -13.38 0.13
N LYS A 91 -21.98 -14.07 -0.91
CA LYS A 91 -22.65 -15.35 -0.72
C LYS A 91 -21.60 -16.33 -0.22
N ASN A 92 -21.60 -16.63 1.08
CA ASN A 92 -20.76 -17.69 1.61
C ASN A 92 -21.12 -18.98 0.86
N PRO A 93 -20.19 -19.60 0.11
CA PRO A 93 -20.46 -20.92 -0.43
C PRO A 93 -20.70 -21.84 0.78
N ILE A 94 -21.87 -22.47 0.82
CA ILE A 94 -22.18 -23.49 1.81
C ILE A 94 -21.29 -24.69 1.46
N ILE A 95 -20.09 -24.75 2.05
CA ILE A 95 -19.25 -25.93 1.97
C ILE A 95 -19.83 -26.92 2.98
N SER A 96 -20.60 -27.89 2.49
CA SER A 96 -21.06 -29.02 3.31
C SER A 96 -19.87 -29.94 3.58
N ILE A 97 -19.07 -29.59 4.59
CA ILE A 97 -18.05 -30.48 5.14
C ILE A 97 -18.77 -31.57 5.93
N THR A 98 -18.87 -32.78 5.39
CA THR A 98 -19.26 -33.97 6.14
C THR A 98 -18.13 -34.31 7.12
N LYS A 99 -18.06 -33.62 8.25
CA LYS A 99 -17.16 -34.02 9.35
C LYS A 99 -17.72 -35.27 10.02
N THR A 100 -16.97 -36.37 9.95
CA THR A 100 -17.06 -37.43 10.95
C THR A 100 -16.80 -36.78 12.32
N ARG A 101 -17.80 -36.84 13.20
CA ARG A 101 -17.76 -36.23 14.54
C ARG A 101 -16.69 -36.94 15.39
N SER A 102 -15.58 -36.26 15.67
CA SER A 102 -14.95 -36.37 16.97
C SER A 102 -15.40 -35.16 17.79
N PHE A 103 -16.20 -35.42 18.82
CA PHE A 103 -16.66 -34.38 19.74
C PHE A 103 -15.56 -34.08 20.73
N TYR A 104 -14.81 -33.01 20.50
CA TYR A 104 -14.04 -32.37 21.55
C TYR A 104 -14.86 -31.19 22.07
N ASN A 105 -15.38 -31.33 23.29
CA ASN A 105 -16.06 -30.24 23.97
C ASN A 105 -15.02 -29.28 24.53
N TYR A 106 -14.75 -28.19 23.79
CA TYR A 106 -14.02 -27.06 24.34
C TYR A 106 -14.98 -26.24 25.20
N LEU A 107 -14.82 -26.34 26.52
CA LEU A 107 -15.48 -25.46 27.48
C LEU A 107 -14.60 -24.23 27.70
N ASN A 108 -14.98 -23.11 27.10
CA ASN A 108 -14.29 -21.84 27.31
C ASN A 108 -14.82 -21.18 28.60
N ASN A 109 -14.17 -21.46 29.72
CA ASN A 109 -14.51 -20.85 31.01
C ASN A 109 -13.85 -19.47 31.19
N TYR A 110 -13.46 -18.81 30.10
CA TYR A 110 -12.87 -17.48 30.17
C TYR A 110 -13.92 -16.44 30.62
N SER A 111 -13.79 -15.99 31.86
CA SER A 111 -14.40 -14.75 32.32
C SER A 111 -13.39 -13.62 32.15
N PHE A 112 -13.71 -12.62 31.32
CA PHE A 112 -12.88 -11.42 31.17
C PHE A 112 -12.80 -10.68 32.51
N LEU A 113 -11.67 -10.83 33.22
CA LEU A 113 -11.36 -10.04 34.39
C LEU A 113 -10.91 -8.65 33.92
N LYS A 114 -11.85 -7.71 33.85
CA LYS A 114 -11.56 -6.29 33.60
C LYS A 114 -10.81 -5.72 34.81
N LYS A 115 -9.50 -5.89 34.84
CA LYS A 115 -8.64 -5.21 35.81
C LYS A 115 -8.20 -3.89 35.20
N ASN A 116 -8.59 -2.76 35.82
CA ASN A 116 -8.08 -1.44 35.47
C ASN A 116 -6.61 -1.33 35.92
N ILE A 117 -5.71 -2.08 35.29
CA ILE A 117 -4.28 -1.85 35.42
C ILE A 117 -3.95 -0.77 34.40
N PRO A 118 -3.55 0.44 34.83
CA PRO A 118 -3.02 1.38 33.87
C PRO A 118 -1.78 0.75 33.23
N PHE A 119 -1.86 0.58 31.92
CA PHE A 119 -0.77 0.01 31.13
C PHE A 119 0.38 1.01 31.16
N HIS A 120 1.48 0.67 31.83
CA HIS A 120 2.70 1.46 31.80
C HIS A 120 3.79 0.61 31.15
N PRO A 121 4.55 1.18 30.19
CA PRO A 121 5.72 0.49 29.66
C PRO A 121 6.76 0.26 30.77
N PRO A 122 7.60 -0.78 30.66
CA PRO A 122 8.67 -1.02 31.61
C PRO A 122 9.60 0.18 31.66
N LYS A 123 9.97 0.61 32.87
CA LYS A 123 10.98 1.65 33.05
C LYS A 123 12.34 1.02 32.77
N ALA A 124 13.08 1.60 31.83
CA ALA A 124 14.46 1.23 31.57
C ALA A 124 15.30 1.60 32.81
N SER A 125 15.98 0.61 33.36
CA SER A 125 17.07 0.75 34.33
C SER A 125 18.39 1.05 33.61
#